data_AF-A0A355GE08-F1
#
_entry.id   AF-A0A355GE08-F1
#
_cell.length_a   1.000
_cell.length_b   1.000
_cell.length_c   1.000
_cell.angle_alpha   90.00
_cell.angle_beta   90.00
_cell.angle_gamma   90.00
#
_symmetry.space_group_name_H-M   'P 1'
#
loop_
_entity.id
_entity.type
_entity.pdbx_description
1 polymer ?
#
loop_
_entity_poly.entity_id
_entity_poly.type
_entity_poly.pdbx_seq_one_letter_code
_entity_poly.pdbx_strand_id
1 'polypeptide(L)'
;IRDLRQRGLLDDTLVVWGAEFGRTPMVQGDRKTPGRDHHKDAYTVWMAGGGVKRGFAYGKTDDIGFNVAENPMHVNDFHATLLHLLGMDHERLTFKFQGLDMRVTGVAGNVVPDIIA
;
A
#
# COMPACT_ATOMS: atom_id res chain seq x y z
N ILE A 1 -0.01 0.26 -17.91
CA ILE A 1 0.19 -1.21 -17.83
C ILE A 1 0.01 -1.98 -19.15
N ARG A 2 -0.84 -1.56 -20.10
CA ARG A 2 -1.03 -2.30 -21.37
C ARG A 2 0.26 -2.41 -22.18
N ASP A 3 1.04 -1.33 -22.25
CA ASP A 3 2.34 -1.32 -22.92
C ASP A 3 3.35 -2.31 -22.29
N LEU A 4 3.48 -2.32 -20.96
CA LEU A 4 4.29 -3.32 -20.25
C LEU A 4 3.86 -4.75 -20.57
N ARG A 5 2.54 -5.02 -20.60
CA ARG A 5 2.02 -6.34 -20.95
C ARG A 5 2.34 -6.71 -22.40
N GLN A 6 2.17 -5.78 -23.33
CA GLN A 6 2.45 -6.00 -24.76
C GLN A 6 3.93 -6.31 -25.01
N ARG A 7 4.83 -5.75 -24.19
CA ARG A 7 6.28 -5.98 -24.27
C ARG A 7 6.77 -7.19 -23.47
N GLY A 8 5.88 -7.92 -22.80
CA GLY A 8 6.24 -9.03 -21.92
C GLY A 8 6.96 -8.60 -20.63
N LEU A 9 6.96 -7.31 -20.28
CA LEU A 9 7.68 -6.75 -19.13
C LEU A 9 6.84 -6.70 -17.85
N LEU A 10 5.52 -6.88 -17.95
CA LEU A 10 4.63 -6.72 -16.79
C LEU A 10 4.91 -7.75 -15.69
N ASP A 11 5.33 -8.96 -16.06
CA ASP A 11 5.58 -10.02 -15.08
C ASP A 11 6.82 -9.72 -14.22
N ASP A 12 7.79 -8.98 -14.77
CA ASP A 12 9.03 -8.56 -14.09
C ASP A 12 8.98 -7.11 -13.57
N THR A 13 7.86 -6.39 -13.77
CA THR A 13 7.70 -5.00 -13.34
C THR A 13 6.57 -4.87 -12.33
N LEU A 14 6.92 -4.53 -11.10
CA LEU A 14 5.93 -4.15 -10.09
C LEU A 14 5.49 -2.68 -10.31
N VAL A 15 4.22 -2.49 -10.64
CA VAL A 15 3.59 -1.16 -10.75
C VAL A 15 2.77 -0.91 -9.50
N VAL A 16 3.06 0.18 -8.79
CA VAL A 16 2.31 0.65 -7.62
C VAL A 16 1.75 2.04 -7.93
N TRP A 17 0.45 2.22 -7.72
CA TRP A 17 -0.23 3.50 -7.88
C TRP A 17 -1.16 3.74 -6.70
N GLY A 18 -1.03 4.87 -6.03
CA GLY A 18 -1.84 5.19 -4.86
C GLY A 18 -1.65 6.62 -4.41
N ALA A 19 -2.19 6.92 -3.23
CA ALA A 19 -2.01 8.18 -2.53
C ALA A 19 -1.42 7.93 -1.14
N GLU A 20 -0.94 8.97 -0.48
CA GLU A 20 -0.41 8.91 0.88
C GLU A 20 -1.52 8.79 1.95
N PHE A 21 -2.73 9.23 1.60
CA PHE A 21 -3.91 9.23 2.46
C PHE A 21 -5.18 9.24 1.61
N GLY A 22 -6.29 8.85 2.23
CA GLY A 22 -7.63 8.93 1.67
C GLY A 22 -8.29 10.26 1.97
N ARG A 23 -9.61 10.30 1.79
CA ARG A 23 -10.45 11.45 2.15
C ARG A 23 -11.60 10.99 3.01
N THR A 24 -11.92 11.77 4.04
CA THR A 24 -13.06 11.44 4.92
C THR A 24 -14.34 11.30 4.09
N PRO A 25 -15.25 10.38 4.43
CA PRO A 25 -16.55 10.31 3.76
C PRO A 25 -17.48 11.46 4.17
N MET A 26 -17.15 12.15 5.27
CA MET A 26 -17.87 13.31 5.78
C MET A 26 -17.35 14.62 5.19
N VAL A 27 -18.25 15.60 5.08
CA VAL A 27 -17.91 16.98 4.76
C VAL A 27 -17.37 17.66 6.02
N GLN A 28 -16.24 18.34 5.89
CA GLN A 28 -15.76 19.33 6.84
C GLN A 28 -15.90 20.74 6.24
N GLY A 29 -16.03 21.74 7.10
CA GLY A 29 -16.23 23.14 6.71
C GLY A 29 -17.68 23.58 6.78
N ASP A 30 -17.92 24.87 6.52
CA ASP A 30 -19.26 25.43 6.50
C ASP A 30 -19.93 25.28 5.11
N ARG A 31 -21.19 25.71 4.99
CA ARG A 31 -21.94 25.61 3.72
C ARG A 31 -21.32 26.43 2.57
N LYS A 32 -20.46 27.41 2.87
CA LYS A 32 -19.82 28.27 1.87
C LYS A 32 -18.49 27.67 1.40
N THR A 33 -17.83 26.86 2.22
CA THR A 33 -16.56 26.19 1.89
C THR A 33 -16.56 24.69 2.21
N PRO A 34 -17.46 23.89 1.59
CA PRO A 34 -17.51 22.46 1.87
C PRO A 34 -16.26 21.74 1.31
N GLY A 35 -15.69 20.83 2.09
CA GLY A 35 -14.55 20.00 1.70
C GLY A 35 -14.50 18.65 2.43
N ARG A 36 -13.49 17.83 2.15
CA ARG A 36 -13.21 16.57 2.86
C ARG A 36 -11.78 16.62 3.42
N ASP A 37 -11.58 16.11 4.62
CA ASP A 37 -10.27 16.14 5.27
C ASP A 37 -9.35 15.04 4.75
N HIS A 38 -8.08 15.10 5.17
CA HIS A 38 -7.12 14.01 5.04
C HIS A 38 -7.56 12.82 5.87
N HIS A 39 -7.51 11.62 5.28
CA HIS A 39 -7.93 10.41 5.97
C HIS A 39 -6.85 9.34 5.91
N LYS A 40 -6.00 9.31 6.94
CA LYS A 40 -4.88 8.35 7.02
C LYS A 40 -5.32 6.93 7.37
N ASP A 41 -6.52 6.77 7.94
CA ASP A 41 -6.94 5.50 8.54
C ASP A 41 -7.50 4.51 7.50
N ALA A 42 -7.94 4.99 6.34
CA ALA A 42 -8.38 4.14 5.24
C ALA A 42 -8.14 4.81 3.88
N TYR A 43 -7.40 4.13 3.00
CA TYR A 43 -7.14 4.55 1.62
C TYR A 43 -6.82 3.35 0.73
N THR A 44 -6.78 3.59 -0.58
CA THR A 44 -6.59 2.54 -1.58
C THR A 44 -5.26 2.70 -2.30
N VAL A 45 -4.55 1.59 -2.46
CA VAL A 45 -3.43 1.44 -3.37
C VAL A 45 -3.79 0.40 -4.42
N TRP A 46 -3.42 0.66 -5.67
CA TRP A 46 -3.57 -0.24 -6.79
C TRP A 46 -2.21 -0.78 -7.21
N MET A 47 -2.14 -2.07 -7.50
CA MET A 47 -0.91 -2.74 -7.93
C MET A 47 -1.13 -3.63 -9.15
N ALA A 48 -0.07 -3.83 -9.94
CA ALA A 48 -0.04 -4.83 -11.00
C ALA A 48 1.39 -5.28 -11.33
N GLY A 49 1.50 -6.52 -11.83
CA GLY A 49 2.78 -7.08 -12.25
C GLY A 49 3.67 -7.51 -11.10
N GLY A 50 4.91 -7.91 -11.39
CA GLY A 50 5.94 -8.18 -10.39
C GLY A 50 5.54 -9.18 -9.31
N GLY A 51 4.78 -10.22 -9.65
CA GLY A 51 4.37 -11.29 -8.71
C GLY A 51 3.12 -10.99 -7.85
N VAL A 52 2.42 -9.88 -8.04
CA VAL A 52 1.16 -9.60 -7.32
C VAL A 52 0.01 -10.44 -7.88
N LYS A 53 -0.84 -10.95 -6.98
CA LYS A 53 -2.06 -11.69 -7.30
C LYS A 53 -3.02 -10.85 -8.16
N ARG A 54 -3.53 -11.44 -9.24
CA ARG A 54 -4.32 -10.73 -10.25
C ARG A 54 -5.82 -10.75 -9.93
N GLY A 55 -6.52 -9.69 -10.31
CA GLY A 55 -8.00 -9.66 -10.34
C GLY A 55 -8.65 -9.77 -8.96
N PHE A 56 -7.99 -9.27 -7.92
CA PHE A 56 -8.41 -9.39 -6.53
C PHE A 56 -8.30 -8.06 -5.80
N ALA A 57 -9.10 -7.87 -4.75
CA ALA A 57 -9.04 -6.74 -3.83
C ALA A 57 -8.76 -7.26 -2.43
N TYR A 58 -7.74 -6.72 -1.76
CA TYR A 58 -7.40 -7.04 -0.39
C TYR A 58 -7.90 -5.94 0.55
N GLY A 59 -8.60 -6.34 1.61
CA GLY A 59 -9.19 -5.42 2.56
C GLY A 59 -10.50 -4.80 2.08
N LYS A 60 -11.25 -4.25 3.03
CA LYS A 60 -12.52 -3.57 2.77
C LYS A 60 -12.78 -2.54 3.86
N THR A 61 -13.37 -1.40 3.49
CA THR A 61 -13.81 -0.41 4.47
C THR A 61 -15.19 -0.76 5.04
N ASP A 62 -15.57 -0.11 6.12
CA ASP A 62 -16.95 -0.08 6.59
C ASP A 62 -17.91 0.53 5.54
N ASP A 63 -19.21 0.41 5.80
CA ASP A 63 -20.26 0.79 4.85
C ASP A 63 -20.24 2.27 4.43
N ILE A 64 -19.62 3.13 5.25
CA ILE A 64 -19.48 4.55 4.97
C ILE A 64 -18.10 4.93 4.45
N GLY A 65 -17.14 4.00 4.39
CA GLY A 65 -15.78 4.26 3.93
C GLY A 65 -14.90 4.97 4.95
N PHE A 66 -15.19 4.86 6.25
CA PHE A 66 -14.43 5.53 7.30
C PHE A 66 -13.33 4.65 7.89
N ASN A 67 -13.62 3.43 8.33
CA ASN A 67 -12.60 2.53 8.90
C ASN A 67 -12.37 1.33 7.99
N VAL A 68 -11.26 0.62 8.23
CA VAL A 68 -11.06 -0.72 7.65
C VAL A 68 -11.88 -1.73 8.44
N ALA A 69 -12.78 -2.44 7.77
CA ALA A 69 -13.67 -3.44 8.36
C ALA A 69 -13.14 -4.87 8.21
N GLU A 70 -12.42 -5.15 7.12
CA GLU A 70 -11.90 -6.50 6.82
C GLU A 70 -10.45 -6.40 6.35
N ASN A 71 -9.62 -7.37 6.74
CA ASN A 71 -8.23 -7.57 6.32
C ASN A 71 -7.40 -6.26 6.30
N PRO A 72 -7.11 -5.64 7.45
CA PRO A 72 -6.31 -4.43 7.51
C PRO A 72 -4.90 -4.67 6.97
N MET A 73 -4.40 -3.67 6.25
CA MET A 73 -3.03 -3.62 5.73
C MET A 73 -2.32 -2.46 6.41
N HIS A 74 -1.36 -2.77 7.28
CA HIS A 74 -0.51 -1.73 7.86
C HIS A 74 0.54 -1.28 6.83
N VAL A 75 0.96 0.00 6.86
CA VAL A 75 1.94 0.54 5.90
C VAL A 75 3.29 -0.21 5.97
N ASN A 76 3.67 -0.68 7.16
CA ASN A 76 4.89 -1.49 7.34
C ASN A 76 4.77 -2.85 6.65
N ASP A 77 3.62 -3.52 6.74
CA ASP A 77 3.36 -4.81 6.10
C ASP A 77 3.29 -4.65 4.57
N PHE A 78 2.68 -3.56 4.12
CA PHE A 78 2.65 -3.18 2.71
C PHE A 78 4.08 -3.02 2.15
N HIS A 79 4.92 -2.20 2.78
CA HIS A 79 6.30 -2.01 2.34
C HIS A 79 7.16 -3.29 2.47
N ALA A 80 6.97 -4.08 3.53
CA ALA A 80 7.63 -5.39 3.66
C ALA A 80 7.29 -6.30 2.48
N THR A 81 6.02 -6.32 2.07
CA THR A 81 5.54 -7.11 0.94
C THR A 81 6.09 -6.58 -0.40
N LEU A 82 6.16 -5.26 -0.60
CA LEU A 82 6.81 -4.69 -1.79
C LEU A 82 8.29 -5.10 -1.89
N LEU A 83 9.03 -5.00 -0.78
CA LEU A 83 10.44 -5.39 -0.76
C LEU A 83 10.62 -6.88 -1.04
N HIS A 84 9.73 -7.72 -0.50
CA HIS A 84 9.71 -9.15 -0.80
C HIS A 84 9.49 -9.43 -2.30
N LEU A 85 8.53 -8.76 -2.94
CA LEU A 85 8.27 -8.88 -4.39
C LEU A 85 9.45 -8.40 -5.24
N LEU A 86 10.28 -7.49 -4.71
CA LEU A 86 11.53 -7.03 -5.32
C LEU A 86 12.73 -7.96 -5.02
N GLY A 87 12.51 -9.09 -4.34
CA GLY A 87 13.57 -10.05 -3.99
C GLY A 87 14.46 -9.62 -2.82
N MET A 88 14.00 -8.67 -2.00
CA MET A 88 14.73 -8.16 -0.85
C MET A 88 14.14 -8.63 0.47
N ASP A 89 15.01 -8.99 1.42
CA ASP A 89 14.65 -9.22 2.81
C ASP A 89 14.60 -7.89 3.56
N HIS A 90 13.39 -7.44 3.91
CA HIS A 90 13.18 -6.14 4.55
C HIS A 90 13.76 -6.04 5.97
N GLU A 91 13.99 -7.17 6.65
CA GLU A 91 14.61 -7.17 7.98
C GLU A 91 16.12 -6.98 7.90
N ARG A 92 16.72 -7.41 6.80
CA ARG A 92 18.16 -7.29 6.54
C ARG A 92 18.51 -6.02 5.77
N LEU A 93 17.56 -5.40 5.09
CA LEU A 93 17.74 -4.13 4.38
C LEU A 93 17.78 -2.98 5.39
N THR A 94 18.98 -2.68 5.88
CA THR A 94 19.22 -1.61 6.86
C THR A 94 20.14 -0.52 6.34
N PHE A 95 20.03 0.66 6.94
CA PHE A 95 20.92 1.78 6.70
C PHE A 95 21.28 2.47 8.01
N LYS A 96 22.49 3.05 8.09
CA LYS A 96 22.95 3.80 9.26
C LYS A 96 22.26 5.15 9.33
N PHE A 97 21.54 5.42 10.41
CA PHE A 97 20.94 6.72 10.68
C PHE A 97 20.99 7.04 12.18
N GLN A 98 21.55 8.20 12.53
CA GLN A 98 21.73 8.62 13.93
C GLN A 98 22.40 7.56 14.83
N GLY A 99 23.34 6.79 14.27
CA GLY A 99 24.08 5.74 15.00
C GLY A 99 23.36 4.39 15.11
N LEU A 100 22.16 4.25 14.57
CA LEU A 100 21.39 3.00 14.57
C LEU A 100 21.33 2.37 13.18
N ASP A 101 21.22 1.05 13.12
CA ASP A 101 20.80 0.33 11.91
C ASP A 101 19.29 0.38 11.80
N MET A 102 18.79 1.26 10.93
CA MET A 102 17.37 1.43 10.69
C MET A 102 16.92 0.54 9.53
N ARG A 103 15.81 -0.19 9.70
CA ARG A 103 15.13 -0.88 8.58
C ARG A 103 14.31 0.12 7.78
N VAL A 104 14.17 -0.12 6.48
CA VAL A 104 13.27 0.67 5.61
C VAL A 104 11.80 0.55 6.06
N THR A 105 11.41 -0.59 6.62
CA THR A 105 10.10 -0.80 7.24
C THR A 105 10.05 -0.39 8.72
N GLY A 106 11.06 0.31 9.25
CA GLY A 106 11.09 0.77 10.63
C GLY A 106 11.14 -0.35 11.68
N VAL A 107 10.23 -0.30 12.65
CA VAL A 107 10.23 -1.23 13.80
C VAL A 107 9.32 -2.46 13.63
N ALA A 108 8.59 -2.54 12.52
CA ALA A 108 7.60 -3.58 12.27
C ALA A 108 7.55 -3.98 10.77
N GLY A 109 6.57 -4.80 10.42
CA GLY A 109 6.30 -5.25 9.06
C GLY A 109 6.36 -6.78 8.97
N ASN A 110 5.33 -7.37 8.36
CA ASN A 110 5.28 -8.76 7.96
C ASN A 110 4.92 -8.82 6.47
N VAL A 111 5.51 -9.77 5.76
CA VAL A 111 5.11 -10.05 4.37
C VAL A 111 3.68 -10.60 4.38
N VAL A 112 2.81 -10.05 3.54
CA VAL A 112 1.41 -10.45 3.41
C VAL A 112 1.27 -11.40 2.21
N PRO A 113 1.18 -12.73 2.43
CA PRO A 113 1.16 -13.70 1.33
C PRO A 113 -0.13 -13.64 0.51
N ASP A 114 -1.23 -13.16 1.08
CA ASP A 114 -2.55 -13.16 0.44
C ASP A 114 -2.62 -12.32 -0.84
N ILE A 115 -1.71 -11.36 -1.02
CA ILE A 115 -1.62 -10.49 -2.19
C ILE A 115 -0.56 -10.93 -3.21
N ILE A 116 0.15 -12.03 -2.95
CA ILE A 116 1.20 -12.59 -3.81
C ILE A 116 0.60 -13.73 -4.66
N ALA A 117 1.08 -13.89 -5.90
CA ALA A 117 0.59 -14.87 -6.88
C ALA A 117 1.14 -16.29 -6.67
#